data_AF-A0A257QRE6-F1
#
_entry.id   AF-A0A257QRE6-F1
#
_cell.length_a   1.000
_cell.length_b   1.000
_cell.length_c   1.000
_cell.angle_alpha   90.00
_cell.angle_beta   90.00
_cell.angle_gamma   90.00
#
_symmetry.space_group_name_H-M   'P 1'
#
loop_
_entity.id
_entity.type
_entity.pdbx_description
1 polymer ?
#
loop_
_entity_poly.entity_id
_entity_poly.type
_entity_poly.pdbx_seq_one_letter_code
_entity_poly.pdbx_strand_id
1 'polypeptide(L)' 'MSVVVAGSAAGAIYDAATTGSVAASNEISTVPTTGTVIALDWPVATGIVVAPGTGQTLAITYR' A
#
# COMPACT_ATOMS: atom_id res chain seq x y z
N MET A 1 5.18 -2.62 7.43
CA MET A 1 4.09 -1.60 7.40
C MET A 1 3.04 -1.97 8.42
N SER A 2 2.33 -1.01 9.02
CA SER A 2 1.18 -1.23 9.92
C SER A 2 0.03 -0.24 9.66
N VAL A 3 -1.21 -0.62 10.03
CA VAL A 3 -2.38 0.28 9.98
C VAL A 3 -2.49 1.00 11.32
N VAL A 4 -2.33 2.32 11.32
CA VAL A 4 -2.41 3.18 12.53
C VAL A 4 -3.85 3.59 12.81
N VAL A 5 -4.59 3.94 11.75
CA VAL A 5 -6.01 4.28 11.82
C VAL A 5 -6.74 3.46 10.78
N ALA A 6 -7.79 2.76 11.22
CA ALA A 6 -8.60 1.94 10.33
C ALA A 6 -9.43 2.80 9.38
N GLY A 7 -9.44 2.43 8.10
CA GLY A 7 -10.27 3.06 7.08
C GLY A 7 -11.59 2.32 6.86
N SER A 8 -12.48 2.92 6.07
CA SER A 8 -13.74 2.30 5.62
C SER A 8 -13.58 1.45 4.36
N ALA A 9 -12.42 1.51 3.71
CA ALA A 9 -12.05 0.69 2.56
C ALA A 9 -10.61 0.17 2.70
N ALA A 10 -10.29 -0.93 2.03
CA ALA A 10 -8.93 -1.43 1.93
C ALA A 10 -8.07 -0.46 1.09
N GLY A 11 -6.79 -0.36 1.43
CA GLY A 11 -5.78 0.28 0.60
C GLY A 11 -5.13 -0.71 -0.35
N ALA A 12 -4.16 -0.23 -1.12
CA ALA A 12 -3.35 -1.06 -2.02
C ALA A 12 -1.95 -0.47 -2.21
N ILE A 13 -1.02 -1.32 -2.62
CA ILE A 13 0.37 -0.98 -2.94
C ILE A 13 0.63 -1.38 -4.38
N TYR A 14 1.31 -0.49 -5.11
CA TYR A 14 1.59 -0.64 -6.53
C TYR A 14 3.07 -0.45 -6.83
N ASP A 15 3.56 -1.19 -7.84
CA ASP A 15 4.84 -0.90 -8.49
C ASP A 15 4.61 0.11 -9.61
N ALA A 16 4.77 1.39 -9.27
CA ALA A 16 4.46 2.50 -10.14
C ALA A 16 5.40 3.67 -9.87
N ALA A 17 5.79 4.38 -10.93
CA ALA A 17 6.61 5.60 -10.80
C ALA A 17 5.81 6.79 -10.26
N THR A 18 4.49 6.83 -10.49
CA THR A 18 3.63 7.96 -10.14
C THR A 18 2.27 7.48 -9.67
N THR A 19 1.56 8.32 -8.92
CA THR A 19 0.18 8.04 -8.46
C THR A 19 -0.82 7.94 -9.62
N GLY A 20 -0.54 8.55 -10.77
CA GLY A 20 -1.38 8.43 -11.97
C GLY A 20 -1.14 7.13 -12.76
N SER A 21 -0.05 6.41 -12.48
CA SER A 21 0.29 5.14 -13.14
C SER A 21 -0.25 3.91 -12.40
N VAL A 22 -1.07 4.10 -11.39
CA VAL A 22 -1.68 3.04 -10.59
C VAL A 22 -2.71 2.27 -11.43
N ALA A 23 -2.56 0.96 -11.52
CA ALA A 23 -3.45 0.07 -12.29
C ALA A 23 -3.57 -1.31 -11.62
N ALA A 24 -4.66 -2.02 -11.89
CA ALA A 24 -4.82 -3.38 -11.36
C ALA A 24 -3.71 -4.35 -11.80
N SER A 25 -3.02 -4.06 -12.92
CA SER A 25 -1.91 -4.87 -13.44
C SER A 25 -0.59 -4.69 -12.69
N ASN A 26 -0.42 -3.60 -11.94
CA ASN A 26 0.80 -3.34 -11.16
C ASN A 26 0.55 -3.29 -9.65
N GLU A 27 -0.61 -3.78 -9.21
CA GLU A 27 -0.90 -3.99 -7.80
C GLU A 27 -0.08 -5.16 -7.25
N ILE A 28 0.66 -4.89 -6.17
CA ILE A 28 1.52 -5.87 -5.51
C ILE A 28 0.80 -6.49 -4.30
N SER A 29 0.02 -5.68 -3.58
CA SER A 29 -0.71 -6.14 -2.40
C SER A 29 -1.86 -5.22 -2.06
N THR A 30 -2.93 -5.80 -1.54
CA THR A 30 -3.97 -5.08 -0.81
C THR A 30 -3.53 -4.80 0.63
N VAL A 31 -4.04 -3.71 1.20
CA VAL A 31 -3.84 -3.34 2.60
C VAL A 31 -5.19 -3.42 3.31
N PRO A 32 -5.43 -4.44 4.16
CA PRO A 32 -6.68 -4.55 4.91
C PRO A 32 -6.96 -3.31 5.76
N THR A 33 -8.25 -3.09 6.05
CA THR A 33 -8.72 -1.94 6.84
C THR A 33 -8.16 -1.92 8.26
N THR A 34 -7.83 -3.08 8.82
CA THR A 34 -7.29 -3.27 10.17
C THR A 34 -6.18 -4.32 10.13
N GLY A 35 -5.17 -4.18 11.01
CA GLY A 35 -4.07 -5.14 11.10
C GLY A 35 -2.79 -4.51 11.64
N THR A 36 -1.96 -5.33 12.29
CA THR A 36 -0.81 -4.85 13.07
C THR A 36 0.48 -4.77 12.28
N VAL A 37 0.82 -5.75 11.42
CA VAL A 37 2.03 -5.67 10.58
C VAL A 37 1.84 -6.46 9.27
N ILE A 38 2.07 -5.81 8.13
CA ILE A 38 2.20 -6.42 6.81
C ILE A 38 3.67 -6.30 6.42
N ALA A 39 4.33 -7.45 6.29
CA ALA A 39 5.67 -7.58 5.72
C ALA A 39 5.51 -7.89 4.24
N LEU A 40 6.00 -6.99 3.39
CA LEU A 40 5.97 -7.13 1.94
C LEU A 40 7.42 -7.15 1.47
N ASP A 41 7.84 -8.26 0.87
CA ASP A 41 9.17 -8.43 0.31
C ASP A 41 9.02 -8.57 -1.20
N TRP A 42 9.30 -7.49 -1.93
CA TRP A 42 9.16 -7.43 -3.38
C TRP A 42 10.28 -6.57 -4.00
N PRO A 43 10.85 -6.98 -5.14
CA PRO A 43 11.81 -6.18 -5.86
C PRO A 43 11.12 -5.02 -6.58
N VAL A 44 11.38 -3.79 -6.13
CA VAL A 44 10.84 -2.57 -6.76
C VAL A 44 11.45 -2.42 -8.15
N ALA A 45 10.62 -2.53 -9.20
CA ALA A 45 11.08 -2.40 -10.58
C ALA A 45 11.03 -0.93 -11.07
N THR A 46 9.98 -0.20 -10.70
CA THR A 46 9.72 1.16 -11.22
C THR A 46 9.58 2.18 -10.10
N GLY A 47 8.96 1.80 -8.98
CA GLY A 47 8.77 2.66 -7.81
C GLY A 47 7.76 2.07 -6.84
N ILE A 48 7.52 2.75 -5.71
CA ILE A 48 6.52 2.33 -4.72
C ILE A 48 5.46 3.43 -4.64
N VAL A 49 4.21 3.09 -4.97
CA VAL A 49 3.05 3.91 -4.64
C VAL A 49 2.20 3.17 -3.62
N VAL A 50 2.00 3.80 -2.46
CA VAL A 50 1.09 3.30 -1.43
C VAL A 50 -0.16 4.16 -1.44
N ALA A 51 -1.31 3.53 -1.69
CA ALA A 51 -2.62 4.17 -1.68
C ALA A 51 -3.41 3.68 -0.46
N PRO A 52 -3.46 4.46 0.63
CA PRO A 52 -4.31 4.14 1.77
C PRO A 52 -5.78 4.08 1.36
N GLY A 53 -6.54 3.21 2.00
CA GLY A 53 -7.99 3.21 1.87
C GLY A 53 -8.62 4.49 2.44
N THR A 54 -9.90 4.73 2.14
CA THR A 54 -10.62 5.93 2.62
C THR A 54 -10.57 6.04 4.14
N GLY A 55 -10.03 7.15 4.65
CA GLY A 55 -9.89 7.41 6.09
C GLY A 55 -8.82 6.56 6.79
N GLN A 56 -8.03 5.78 6.04
CA GLN A 56 -6.98 4.95 6.59
C GLN A 56 -5.68 5.75 6.81
N THR A 57 -4.94 5.43 7.86
CA THR A 57 -3.56 5.91 8.06
C THR A 57 -2.61 4.72 8.17
N LEU A 58 -1.52 4.76 7.42
CA LEU A 58 -0.52 3.70 7.35
C LEU A 58 0.83 4.19 7.88
N ALA A 59 1.49 3.38 8.70
CA ALA A 59 2.90 3.57 9.03
C ALA A 59 3.76 2.69 8.12
N ILE A 60 4.63 3.34 7.35
CA ILE A 60 5.47 2.69 6.34
C ILE A 60 6.92 2.78 6.79
N THR A 61 7.63 1.66 6.67
CA THR A 61 9.07 1.57 6.86
C THR A 61 9.61 0.81 5.66
N TYR A 62 10.63 1.38 5.00
CA TYR A 62 11.31 0.78 3.86
C TYR A 62 12.79 0.60 4.20
N ARG A 63 13.42 -0.43 3.64
CA ARG A 63 14.83 -0.78 3.82
C ARG A 63 15.44 -1.15 2.48
#